data_AF-A0A154PCT5-F1
#
_entry.id   AF-A0A154PCT5-F1
#
_cell.length_a   1.000
_cell.length_b   1.000
_cell.length_c   1.000
_cell.angle_alpha   90.00
_cell.angle_beta   90.00
_cell.angle_gamma   90.00
#
_symmetry.space_group_name_H-M   'P 1'
#
loop_
_entity.id
_entity.type
_entity.pdbx_description
1 polymer ?
#
loop_
_entity_poly.entity_id
_entity_poly.type
_entity_poly.pdbx_seq_one_letter_code
_entity_poly.pdbx_strand_id
1 'polypeptide(L)'
;MVRLSPEYIEKKCSQAQLNKSCSKKVKKRELYSTTHLRMNNMFISSIGNIADYKNLKVIYLQNNHISAIENLHFASNLTHLYLQHNVIRKIENLESLENLQTLYLAYNNIVVVEGLEYLKNLTTLDIQNQNLSLGETLCFDPRSIDTLSTSLQVLNVSGNKMTSLKDIKNLHKLEILDARKNLLDDIEDLTEIISALISLKDLSLQGNPVTQHYRYKENLIANNDTISNFNGKTITDVCRCFMKKFKIEKHLYRNKKSSRATLDEDITSSLNLPPALKKSISRAMFQHSGPKLSITISSAICDMQPQIFPAWKTGTKSVRHGHITPRPFWSNVTKKTKQPHVVRSLIKSKAIKLPPITPSSNI
;
A
#
# COMPACT_ATOMS: atom_id res chain seq x y z
N MET A 1 -33.59 -16.31 -14.09
CA MET A 1 -32.73 -15.13 -13.93
C MET A 1 -33.53 -14.09 -13.14
N VAL A 2 -33.14 -13.75 -11.90
CA VAL A 2 -33.94 -12.84 -11.04
C VAL A 2 -33.57 -11.40 -11.35
N ARG A 3 -34.56 -10.58 -11.71
CA ARG A 3 -34.38 -9.14 -11.97
C ARG A 3 -34.84 -8.34 -10.76
N LEU A 4 -34.09 -7.31 -10.39
CA LEU A 4 -34.50 -6.37 -9.35
C LEU A 4 -35.59 -5.45 -9.89
N SER A 5 -36.84 -5.88 -9.83
CA SER A 5 -38.00 -5.03 -10.16
C SER A 5 -38.62 -4.43 -8.89
N PRO A 6 -39.38 -3.32 -9.00
CA PRO A 6 -40.15 -2.79 -7.88
C PRO A 6 -41.04 -3.86 -7.24
N GLU A 7 -41.74 -4.67 -8.04
CA GLU A 7 -42.57 -5.78 -7.54
C GLU A 7 -41.78 -6.81 -6.73
N TYR A 8 -40.54 -7.12 -7.17
CA TYR A 8 -39.66 -8.02 -6.43
C TYR A 8 -39.23 -7.43 -5.10
N ILE A 9 -38.91 -6.13 -5.08
CA ILE A 9 -38.59 -5.38 -3.86
C ILE A 9 -39.79 -5.42 -2.91
N GLU A 10 -41.00 -5.10 -3.38
CA GLU A 10 -42.23 -5.12 -2.58
C GLU A 10 -42.49 -6.50 -1.97
N LYS A 11 -42.37 -7.56 -2.78
CA LYS A 11 -42.55 -8.95 -2.33
C LYS A 11 -41.55 -9.32 -1.24
N LYS A 12 -40.27 -8.96 -1.42
CA LYS A 12 -39.20 -9.30 -0.48
C LYS A 12 -39.22 -8.47 0.79
N CYS A 13 -39.54 -7.18 0.70
CA CYS A 13 -39.79 -6.34 1.87
C CYS A 13 -40.97 -6.85 2.69
N SER A 14 -42.06 -7.26 2.03
CA SER A 14 -43.23 -7.85 2.70
C SER A 14 -42.90 -9.19 3.38
N GLN A 15 -42.12 -10.07 2.72
CA GLN A 15 -41.66 -11.33 3.30
C GLN A 15 -40.75 -11.12 4.52
N ALA A 16 -39.83 -10.14 4.46
CA ALA A 16 -38.91 -9.84 5.55
C ALA A 16 -39.62 -9.30 6.81
N GLN A 17 -40.75 -8.60 6.65
CA GLN A 17 -41.56 -8.10 7.77
C GLN A 17 -42.51 -9.15 8.34
N LEU A 18 -43.07 -10.05 7.51
CA LEU A 18 -43.84 -11.20 8.00
C LEU A 18 -43.02 -12.09 8.94
N ASN A 19 -41.72 -12.22 8.68
CA ASN A 19 -40.80 -12.95 9.55
C ASN A 19 -40.44 -12.19 10.85
N LYS A 20 -40.80 -10.90 10.99
CA LYS A 20 -40.46 -10.06 12.14
C LYS A 20 -41.65 -9.75 13.07
N SER A 21 -42.89 -9.74 12.59
CA SER A 21 -44.13 -9.75 13.41
C SER A 21 -45.38 -9.75 12.51
N CYS A 22 -46.44 -10.41 12.97
CA CYS A 22 -47.75 -10.50 12.29
C CYS A 22 -48.32 -9.15 11.85
N SER A 23 -48.91 -9.14 10.66
CA SER A 23 -49.94 -8.20 10.18
C SER A 23 -49.52 -6.74 9.90
N LYS A 24 -49.02 -6.49 8.68
CA LYS A 24 -49.38 -5.32 7.84
C LYS A 24 -48.74 -5.47 6.45
N LYS A 25 -49.56 -5.44 5.39
CA LYS A 25 -49.07 -5.26 4.02
C LYS A 25 -48.37 -3.90 3.95
N VAL A 26 -47.16 -3.84 3.38
CA VAL A 26 -46.42 -2.60 3.22
C VAL A 26 -47.27 -1.61 2.42
N LYS A 27 -47.49 -0.40 2.95
CA LYS A 27 -48.13 0.66 2.18
C LYS A 27 -47.13 1.14 1.13
N LYS A 28 -47.51 1.14 -0.16
CA LYS A 28 -46.65 1.59 -1.28
C LYS A 28 -45.94 2.93 -1.00
N ARG A 29 -46.60 3.85 -0.28
CA ARG A 29 -46.04 5.16 0.12
C ARG A 29 -44.80 5.08 1.03
N GLU A 30 -44.69 4.06 1.88
CA GLU A 30 -43.53 3.87 2.77
C GLU A 30 -42.31 3.33 2.01
N LEU A 31 -42.54 2.57 0.94
CA LEU A 31 -41.49 2.02 0.08
C LEU A 31 -40.78 3.14 -0.70
N TYR A 32 -41.53 4.09 -1.26
CA TYR A 32 -40.95 5.24 -1.99
C TYR A 32 -40.22 6.25 -1.08
N SER A 33 -40.45 6.17 0.24
CA SER A 33 -39.71 6.92 1.25
C SER A 33 -38.45 6.19 1.73
N THR A 34 -38.23 4.95 1.30
CA THR A 34 -37.12 4.14 1.79
C THR A 34 -35.79 4.72 1.34
N THR A 35 -34.90 4.92 2.30
CA THR A 35 -33.54 5.45 2.08
C THR A 35 -32.49 4.36 1.92
N HIS A 36 -32.73 3.16 2.46
CA HIS A 36 -31.79 2.03 2.44
C HIS A 36 -32.45 0.81 1.82
N LEU A 37 -31.98 0.38 0.65
CA LEU A 37 -32.43 -0.83 -0.03
C LEU A 37 -31.49 -1.99 0.29
N ARG A 38 -31.99 -3.04 0.95
CA ARG A 38 -31.21 -4.24 1.30
C ARG A 38 -31.67 -5.44 0.49
N MET A 39 -30.85 -5.88 -0.47
CA MET A 39 -31.15 -6.97 -1.41
C MET A 39 -29.94 -7.90 -1.59
N ASN A 40 -29.28 -8.23 -0.49
CA ASN A 40 -28.09 -9.09 -0.46
C ASN A 40 -28.48 -10.57 -0.54
N ASN A 41 -27.68 -11.40 -1.22
CA ASN A 41 -27.89 -12.86 -1.35
C ASN A 41 -29.24 -13.23 -2.01
N MET A 42 -29.67 -12.48 -3.02
CA MET A 42 -30.99 -12.65 -3.64
C MET A 42 -30.93 -13.26 -5.05
N PHE A 43 -29.73 -13.69 -5.50
CA PHE A 43 -29.47 -14.20 -6.84
C PHE A 43 -29.91 -13.24 -7.95
N ILE A 44 -29.87 -11.93 -7.66
CA ILE A 44 -30.22 -10.88 -8.62
C ILE A 44 -29.16 -10.87 -9.72
N SER A 45 -29.62 -10.77 -10.95
CA SER A 45 -28.79 -10.89 -12.14
C SER A 45 -28.76 -9.63 -13.00
N SER A 46 -29.81 -8.81 -12.88
CA SER A 46 -29.91 -7.50 -13.52
C SER A 46 -30.63 -6.52 -12.62
N ILE A 47 -30.22 -5.26 -12.69
CA ILE A 47 -30.86 -4.15 -11.98
C ILE A 47 -32.00 -3.66 -12.87
N GLY A 48 -33.25 -3.86 -12.45
CA GLY A 48 -34.40 -3.35 -13.18
C GLY A 48 -34.59 -1.84 -12.97
N ASN A 49 -35.60 -1.29 -13.64
CA ASN A 49 -35.96 0.10 -13.44
C ASN A 49 -36.60 0.28 -12.05
N ILE A 50 -35.88 0.97 -11.16
CA ILE A 50 -36.32 1.29 -9.80
C ILE A 50 -36.47 2.81 -9.59
N ALA A 51 -36.82 3.54 -10.65
CA ALA A 51 -36.93 5.00 -10.67
C ALA A 51 -37.91 5.60 -9.64
N ASP A 52 -38.86 4.82 -9.14
CA ASP A 52 -39.81 5.27 -8.13
C ASP A 52 -39.13 5.53 -6.76
N TYR A 53 -37.93 4.98 -6.52
CA TYR A 53 -37.22 5.07 -5.24
C TYR A 53 -36.20 6.23 -5.19
N LYS A 54 -36.66 7.45 -5.51
CA LYS A 54 -35.80 8.66 -5.63
C LYS A 54 -35.06 9.08 -4.36
N ASN A 55 -35.52 8.61 -3.19
CA ASN A 55 -34.95 8.96 -1.89
C ASN A 55 -33.86 8.00 -1.41
N LEU A 56 -33.46 7.03 -2.24
CA LEU A 56 -32.41 6.07 -1.87
C LEU A 56 -31.07 6.77 -1.67
N LYS A 57 -30.49 6.52 -0.50
CA LYS A 57 -29.15 6.95 -0.10
C LYS A 57 -28.17 5.79 -0.10
N VAL A 58 -28.64 4.59 0.22
CA VAL A 58 -27.78 3.40 0.33
C VAL A 58 -28.42 2.20 -0.34
N ILE A 59 -27.65 1.52 -1.19
CA ILE A 59 -28.08 0.29 -1.87
C ILE A 59 -27.11 -0.84 -1.53
N TYR A 60 -27.64 -1.91 -0.93
CA TYR A 60 -26.92 -3.15 -0.66
C TYR A 60 -27.35 -4.24 -1.65
N LEU A 61 -26.44 -4.59 -2.56
CA LEU A 61 -26.60 -5.62 -3.59
C LEU A 61 -25.44 -6.63 -3.57
N GLN A 62 -24.84 -6.85 -2.41
CA GLN A 62 -23.70 -7.77 -2.29
C GLN A 62 -24.14 -9.24 -2.44
N ASN A 63 -23.23 -10.09 -2.90
CA ASN A 63 -23.45 -11.53 -3.12
C ASN A 63 -24.65 -11.79 -4.06
N ASN A 64 -24.61 -11.21 -5.24
CA ASN A 64 -25.59 -11.45 -6.30
C ASN A 64 -24.85 -11.88 -7.58
N HIS A 65 -25.54 -11.93 -8.70
CA HIS A 65 -24.98 -12.29 -10.01
C HIS A 65 -25.13 -11.14 -11.02
N ILE A 66 -25.04 -9.90 -10.54
CA ILE A 66 -25.18 -8.71 -11.38
C ILE A 66 -23.98 -8.64 -12.33
N SER A 67 -24.24 -8.58 -13.63
CA SER A 67 -23.20 -8.51 -14.67
C SER A 67 -22.90 -7.09 -15.14
N ALA A 68 -23.85 -6.17 -15.00
CA ALA A 68 -23.73 -4.78 -15.44
C ALA A 68 -24.43 -3.84 -14.45
N ILE A 69 -23.87 -2.65 -14.28
CA ILE A 69 -24.50 -1.57 -13.53
C ILE A 69 -25.38 -0.81 -14.51
N GLU A 70 -26.69 -0.86 -14.30
CA GLU A 70 -27.67 -0.23 -15.18
C GLU A 70 -28.82 0.34 -14.36
N ASN A 71 -29.60 1.23 -14.98
CA ASN A 71 -30.84 1.77 -14.40
C ASN A 71 -30.65 2.51 -13.06
N LEU A 72 -29.50 3.15 -12.81
CA LEU A 72 -29.25 3.98 -11.60
C LEU A 72 -29.33 5.50 -11.84
N HIS A 73 -29.73 5.94 -13.03
CA HIS A 73 -29.78 7.35 -13.44
C HIS A 73 -30.64 8.25 -12.53
N PHE A 74 -31.67 7.69 -11.87
CA PHE A 74 -32.57 8.46 -11.00
C PHE A 74 -32.01 8.68 -9.58
N ALA A 75 -30.95 7.95 -9.19
CA ALA A 75 -30.50 7.85 -7.81
C ALA A 75 -29.46 8.92 -7.45
N SER A 76 -29.72 10.19 -7.77
CA SER A 76 -28.80 11.31 -7.53
C SER A 76 -28.45 11.55 -6.07
N ASN A 77 -29.30 11.10 -5.14
CA ASN A 77 -29.08 11.19 -3.69
C ASN A 77 -28.27 10.02 -3.11
N LEU A 78 -27.83 9.07 -3.95
CA LEU A 78 -27.12 7.89 -3.49
C LEU A 78 -25.73 8.25 -2.98
N THR A 79 -25.42 7.84 -1.75
CA THR A 79 -24.12 8.08 -1.11
C THR A 79 -23.31 6.80 -0.98
N HIS A 80 -23.94 5.62 -0.85
CA HIS A 80 -23.25 4.35 -0.67
C HIS A 80 -23.81 3.26 -1.59
N LEU A 81 -22.92 2.61 -2.34
CA LEU A 81 -23.26 1.53 -3.26
C LEU A 81 -22.39 0.30 -2.98
N TYR A 82 -23.04 -0.79 -2.56
CA TYR A 82 -22.39 -2.06 -2.24
C TYR A 82 -22.72 -3.10 -3.32
N LEU A 83 -21.72 -3.45 -4.13
CA LEU A 83 -21.82 -4.39 -5.25
C LEU A 83 -20.76 -5.50 -5.15
N GLN A 84 -20.28 -5.78 -3.94
CA GLN A 84 -19.28 -6.82 -3.68
C GLN A 84 -19.81 -8.21 -4.09
N HIS A 85 -18.93 -9.11 -4.52
CA HIS A 85 -19.29 -10.48 -4.90
C HIS A 85 -20.41 -10.51 -5.94
N ASN A 86 -20.18 -9.85 -7.08
CA ASN A 86 -21.02 -9.90 -8.27
C ASN A 86 -20.14 -10.34 -9.46
N VAL A 87 -20.63 -10.19 -10.69
CA VAL A 87 -19.92 -10.60 -11.91
C VAL A 87 -19.73 -9.39 -12.85
N ILE A 88 -19.58 -8.20 -12.26
CA ILE A 88 -19.48 -6.94 -12.99
C ILE A 88 -18.13 -6.87 -13.69
N ARG A 89 -18.13 -6.56 -14.99
CA ARG A 89 -16.90 -6.46 -15.80
C ARG A 89 -16.46 -5.03 -16.07
N LYS A 90 -17.42 -4.10 -16.13
CA LYS A 90 -17.21 -2.70 -16.47
C LYS A 90 -17.98 -1.81 -15.51
N ILE A 91 -17.36 -0.71 -15.12
CA ILE A 91 -17.98 0.35 -14.33
C ILE A 91 -18.55 1.35 -15.33
N GLU A 92 -19.88 1.46 -15.37
CA GLU A 92 -20.60 2.32 -16.30
C GLU A 92 -21.93 2.77 -15.69
N ASN A 93 -22.60 3.74 -16.31
CA ASN A 93 -23.90 4.26 -15.89
C ASN A 93 -23.91 4.85 -14.45
N LEU A 94 -22.78 5.39 -14.00
CA LEU A 94 -22.66 6.09 -12.70
C LEU A 94 -22.70 7.63 -12.83
N GLU A 95 -22.93 8.15 -14.04
CA GLU A 95 -22.83 9.59 -14.36
C GLU A 95 -23.72 10.47 -13.48
N SER A 96 -24.91 9.98 -13.12
CA SER A 96 -25.89 10.73 -12.33
C SER A 96 -25.65 10.68 -10.81
N LEU A 97 -24.66 9.91 -10.34
CA LEU A 97 -24.44 9.65 -8.91
C LEU A 97 -23.42 10.62 -8.28
N GLU A 98 -23.62 11.93 -8.47
CA GLU A 98 -22.66 12.96 -8.04
C GLU A 98 -22.39 12.97 -6.52
N ASN A 99 -23.36 12.50 -5.71
CA ASN A 99 -23.26 12.44 -4.25
C ASN A 99 -22.66 11.13 -3.72
N LEU A 100 -22.20 10.23 -4.59
CA LEU A 100 -21.66 8.94 -4.17
C LEU A 100 -20.34 9.14 -3.42
N GLN A 101 -20.28 8.63 -2.20
CA GLN A 101 -19.14 8.73 -1.29
C GLN A 101 -18.40 7.39 -1.16
N THR A 102 -19.15 6.28 -1.13
CA THR A 102 -18.59 4.94 -0.96
C THR A 102 -19.03 4.01 -2.07
N LEU A 103 -18.06 3.39 -2.75
CA LEU A 103 -18.28 2.40 -3.80
C LEU A 103 -17.48 1.13 -3.50
N TYR A 104 -18.19 0.03 -3.25
CA TYR A 104 -17.58 -1.28 -3.01
C TYR A 104 -17.87 -2.25 -4.15
N LEU A 105 -16.81 -2.64 -4.85
CA LEU A 105 -16.80 -3.51 -6.02
C LEU A 105 -15.86 -4.72 -5.84
N ALA A 106 -15.49 -5.05 -4.60
CA ALA A 106 -14.69 -6.21 -4.26
C ALA A 106 -15.23 -7.50 -4.88
N TYR A 107 -14.36 -8.41 -5.31
CA TYR A 107 -14.74 -9.72 -5.88
C TYR A 107 -15.71 -9.62 -7.08
N ASN A 108 -15.35 -8.79 -8.05
CA ASN A 108 -16.00 -8.72 -9.37
C ASN A 108 -15.01 -9.16 -10.46
N ASN A 109 -15.27 -8.82 -11.72
CA ASN A 109 -14.44 -9.14 -12.88
C ASN A 109 -13.93 -7.87 -13.60
N ILE A 110 -13.65 -6.81 -12.84
CA ILE A 110 -13.25 -5.52 -13.39
C ILE A 110 -11.75 -5.53 -13.71
N VAL A 111 -11.41 -5.27 -14.98
CA VAL A 111 -10.01 -5.19 -15.45
C VAL A 111 -9.53 -3.74 -15.52
N VAL A 112 -10.41 -2.83 -15.95
CA VAL A 112 -10.12 -1.40 -16.08
C VAL A 112 -11.05 -0.62 -15.15
N VAL A 113 -10.47 0.22 -14.30
CA VAL A 113 -11.23 1.16 -13.47
C VAL A 113 -11.50 2.42 -14.29
N GLU A 114 -12.66 2.44 -14.93
CA GLU A 114 -13.17 3.53 -15.77
C GLU A 114 -14.56 4.00 -15.30
N GLY A 115 -15.14 5.01 -15.95
CA GLY A 115 -16.53 5.43 -15.67
C GLY A 115 -16.76 6.14 -14.32
N LEU A 116 -15.69 6.62 -13.67
CA LEU A 116 -15.76 7.35 -12.39
C LEU A 116 -15.62 8.88 -12.59
N GLU A 117 -15.66 9.36 -13.83
CA GLU A 117 -15.36 10.75 -14.24
C GLU A 117 -16.27 11.80 -13.57
N TYR A 118 -17.50 11.42 -13.22
CA TYR A 118 -18.51 12.31 -12.64
C TYR A 118 -18.60 12.22 -11.10
N LEU A 119 -17.88 11.29 -10.47
CA LEU A 119 -18.00 11.00 -9.03
C LEU A 119 -17.11 11.90 -8.17
N LYS A 120 -17.39 13.19 -8.18
CA LYS A 120 -16.59 14.23 -7.50
C LYS A 120 -16.56 14.10 -5.97
N ASN A 121 -17.50 13.39 -5.38
CA ASN A 121 -17.60 13.21 -3.93
C ASN A 121 -17.14 11.83 -3.44
N LEU A 122 -16.58 10.99 -4.32
CA LEU A 122 -16.16 9.63 -3.94
C LEU A 122 -14.95 9.66 -3.03
N THR A 123 -15.14 9.26 -1.77
CA THR A 123 -14.07 9.23 -0.76
C THR A 123 -13.49 7.83 -0.60
N THR A 124 -14.30 6.78 -0.81
CA THR A 124 -13.92 5.40 -0.54
C THR A 124 -14.20 4.51 -1.75
N LEU A 125 -13.15 3.84 -2.23
CA LEU A 125 -13.22 2.90 -3.34
C LEU A 125 -12.56 1.56 -2.96
N ASP A 126 -13.35 0.50 -2.96
CA ASP A 126 -12.85 -0.87 -2.75
C ASP A 126 -13.01 -1.71 -4.02
N ILE A 127 -11.89 -2.05 -4.66
CA ILE A 127 -11.81 -2.88 -5.88
C ILE A 127 -10.98 -4.14 -5.59
N GLN A 128 -10.89 -4.61 -4.35
CA GLN A 128 -10.07 -5.79 -4.05
C GLN A 128 -10.50 -7.07 -4.78
N ASN A 129 -9.53 -7.95 -5.03
CA ASN A 129 -9.68 -9.31 -5.56
C ASN A 129 -10.59 -9.39 -6.79
N GLN A 130 -10.29 -8.63 -7.83
CA GLN A 130 -10.93 -8.84 -9.12
C GLN A 130 -10.52 -10.20 -9.69
N ASN A 131 -11.48 -10.94 -10.21
CA ASN A 131 -11.27 -12.22 -10.86
C ASN A 131 -10.73 -12.02 -12.27
N LEU A 132 -9.47 -11.58 -12.32
CA LEU A 132 -8.69 -11.33 -13.52
C LEU A 132 -8.15 -12.64 -14.10
N SER A 133 -8.16 -12.75 -15.43
CA SER A 133 -7.63 -13.91 -16.15
C SER A 133 -6.10 -14.00 -16.00
N LEU A 134 -5.49 -15.05 -16.55
CA LEU A 134 -4.03 -15.17 -16.60
C LEU A 134 -3.45 -14.08 -17.50
N GLY A 135 -2.51 -13.29 -16.98
CA GLY A 135 -1.86 -12.21 -17.71
C GLY A 135 -2.55 -10.84 -17.62
N GLU A 136 -3.79 -10.79 -17.14
CA GLU A 136 -4.49 -9.52 -16.92
C GLU A 136 -4.08 -8.87 -15.58
N THR A 137 -3.92 -7.56 -15.60
CA THR A 137 -3.62 -6.73 -14.43
C THR A 137 -4.64 -5.62 -14.33
N LEU A 138 -5.04 -5.25 -13.11
CA LEU A 138 -5.90 -4.08 -12.93
C LEU A 138 -5.16 -2.81 -13.38
N CYS A 139 -5.84 -1.99 -14.17
CA CYS A 139 -5.36 -0.68 -14.59
C CYS A 139 -6.42 0.38 -14.35
N PHE A 140 -6.00 1.65 -14.29
CA PHE A 140 -6.91 2.78 -14.12
C PHE A 140 -6.95 3.63 -15.39
N ASP A 141 -8.14 4.10 -15.74
CA ASP A 141 -8.29 5.11 -16.78
C ASP A 141 -7.83 6.48 -16.22
N PRO A 142 -6.89 7.19 -16.90
CA PRO A 142 -6.41 8.49 -16.47
C PRO A 142 -7.54 9.50 -16.18
N ARG A 143 -8.60 9.51 -17.00
CA ARG A 143 -9.75 10.42 -16.81
C ARG A 143 -10.46 10.20 -15.49
N SER A 144 -10.62 8.93 -15.10
CA SER A 144 -11.23 8.57 -13.82
C SER A 144 -10.31 8.96 -12.66
N ILE A 145 -9.00 8.73 -12.78
CA ILE A 145 -8.03 9.15 -11.75
C ILE A 145 -8.00 10.66 -11.54
N ASP A 146 -8.06 11.44 -12.63
CA ASP A 146 -8.02 12.89 -12.56
C ASP A 146 -9.18 13.44 -11.72
N THR A 147 -10.40 12.92 -11.89
CA THR A 147 -11.54 13.28 -11.02
C THR A 147 -11.29 12.83 -9.57
N LEU A 148 -10.88 11.58 -9.37
CA LEU A 148 -10.68 10.99 -8.04
C LEU A 148 -9.53 11.63 -7.25
N SER A 149 -8.57 12.27 -7.93
CA SER A 149 -7.45 12.98 -7.30
C SER A 149 -7.90 14.03 -6.28
N THR A 150 -9.08 14.61 -6.51
CA THR A 150 -9.64 15.69 -5.70
C THR A 150 -10.48 15.23 -4.52
N SER A 151 -10.85 13.94 -4.44
CA SER A 151 -11.87 13.46 -3.51
C SER A 151 -11.49 12.17 -2.78
N LEU A 152 -10.73 11.27 -3.42
CA LEU A 152 -10.49 9.93 -2.91
C LEU A 152 -9.53 9.93 -1.72
N GLN A 153 -9.97 9.31 -0.63
CA GLN A 153 -9.24 9.21 0.65
C GLN A 153 -8.85 7.77 0.97
N VAL A 154 -9.69 6.80 0.62
CA VAL A 154 -9.50 5.39 0.93
C VAL A 154 -9.57 4.58 -0.36
N LEU A 155 -8.48 3.88 -0.68
CA LEU A 155 -8.37 3.02 -1.85
C LEU A 155 -7.88 1.63 -1.44
N ASN A 156 -8.67 0.61 -1.79
CA ASN A 156 -8.28 -0.79 -1.66
C ASN A 156 -8.19 -1.44 -3.05
N VAL A 157 -6.96 -1.79 -3.44
CA VAL A 157 -6.61 -2.48 -4.70
C VAL A 157 -5.92 -3.82 -4.43
N SER A 158 -6.16 -4.40 -3.26
CA SER A 158 -5.50 -5.64 -2.87
C SER A 158 -5.93 -6.82 -3.75
N GLY A 159 -5.00 -7.73 -4.08
CA GLY A 159 -5.31 -8.95 -4.81
C GLY A 159 -5.61 -8.77 -6.31
N ASN A 160 -5.11 -7.71 -6.94
CA ASN A 160 -5.43 -7.33 -8.32
C ASN A 160 -4.26 -7.50 -9.30
N LYS A 161 -3.25 -8.31 -8.92
CA LYS A 161 -2.08 -8.64 -9.75
C LYS A 161 -1.32 -7.41 -10.31
N MET A 162 -1.47 -6.24 -9.69
CA MET A 162 -0.85 -5.00 -10.18
C MET A 162 0.68 -5.08 -10.10
N THR A 163 1.38 -4.65 -11.15
CA THR A 163 2.85 -4.63 -11.22
C THR A 163 3.44 -3.26 -10.89
N SER A 164 2.66 -2.18 -11.09
CA SER A 164 3.04 -0.80 -10.78
C SER A 164 1.86 -0.03 -10.20
N LEU A 165 2.15 1.06 -9.49
CA LEU A 165 1.17 2.00 -8.93
C LEU A 165 1.24 3.39 -9.60
N LYS A 166 1.83 3.48 -10.79
CA LYS A 166 2.03 4.76 -11.50
C LYS A 166 0.73 5.51 -11.72
N ASP A 167 -0.34 4.78 -12.02
CA ASP A 167 -1.65 5.36 -12.31
C ASP A 167 -2.24 6.13 -11.12
N ILE A 168 -1.86 5.80 -9.88
CA ILE A 168 -2.39 6.45 -8.67
C ILE A 168 -1.49 7.58 -8.14
N LYS A 169 -0.44 7.98 -8.86
CA LYS A 169 0.54 9.00 -8.43
C LYS A 169 -0.10 10.35 -8.10
N ASN A 170 -1.19 10.70 -8.78
CA ASN A 170 -1.85 12.01 -8.65
C ASN A 170 -2.90 12.07 -7.52
N LEU A 171 -3.10 10.99 -6.75
CA LEU A 171 -4.10 10.95 -5.68
C LEU A 171 -3.62 11.67 -4.41
N HIS A 172 -3.55 13.00 -4.45
CA HIS A 172 -2.94 13.79 -3.38
C HIS A 172 -3.70 13.73 -2.04
N LYS A 173 -5.02 13.51 -2.06
CA LYS A 173 -5.85 13.38 -0.84
C LYS A 173 -5.92 11.96 -0.27
N LEU A 174 -5.23 11.00 -0.87
CA LEU A 174 -5.30 9.62 -0.44
C LEU A 174 -4.65 9.46 0.94
N GLU A 175 -5.43 8.99 1.92
CA GLU A 175 -4.97 8.76 3.29
C GLU A 175 -4.68 7.28 3.56
N ILE A 176 -5.47 6.38 2.99
CA ILE A 176 -5.39 4.94 3.22
C ILE A 176 -5.25 4.22 1.88
N LEU A 177 -4.14 3.51 1.71
CA LEU A 177 -3.87 2.66 0.55
C LEU A 177 -3.62 1.21 0.98
N ASP A 178 -4.51 0.32 0.57
CA ASP A 178 -4.31 -1.12 0.66
C ASP A 178 -3.98 -1.71 -0.71
N ALA A 179 -2.71 -2.09 -0.90
CA ALA A 179 -2.20 -2.74 -2.09
C ALA A 179 -1.59 -4.10 -1.77
N ARG A 180 -2.13 -4.81 -0.77
CA ARG A 180 -1.70 -6.18 -0.40
C ARG A 180 -1.90 -7.17 -1.55
N LYS A 181 -1.11 -8.24 -1.57
CA LYS A 181 -1.23 -9.37 -2.52
C LYS A 181 -1.26 -8.94 -4.00
N ASN A 182 -0.42 -7.97 -4.36
CA ASN A 182 -0.16 -7.59 -5.75
C ASN A 182 1.21 -8.11 -6.20
N LEU A 183 1.64 -7.75 -7.40
CA LEU A 183 2.91 -8.18 -8.02
C LEU A 183 3.91 -7.02 -8.10
N LEU A 184 3.87 -6.09 -7.15
CA LEU A 184 4.78 -4.95 -7.09
C LEU A 184 6.20 -5.43 -6.76
N ASP A 185 7.16 -5.21 -7.67
CA ASP A 185 8.57 -5.59 -7.47
C ASP A 185 9.52 -4.38 -7.44
N ASP A 186 9.25 -3.35 -8.24
CA ASP A 186 10.11 -2.17 -8.35
C ASP A 186 10.02 -1.28 -7.09
N ILE A 187 11.15 -1.15 -6.39
CA ILE A 187 11.28 -0.34 -5.18
C ILE A 187 11.45 1.15 -5.50
N GLU A 188 12.08 1.50 -6.62
CA GLU A 188 12.34 2.89 -7.01
C GLU A 188 11.03 3.56 -7.42
N ASP A 189 10.29 2.92 -8.34
CA ASP A 189 8.94 3.33 -8.73
C ASP A 189 8.03 3.51 -7.50
N LEU A 190 8.01 2.52 -6.61
CA LEU A 190 7.19 2.56 -5.40
C LEU A 190 7.60 3.72 -4.47
N THR A 191 8.90 3.97 -4.28
CA THR A 191 9.36 5.09 -3.46
C THR A 191 9.01 6.44 -4.06
N GLU A 192 9.06 6.58 -5.39
CA GLU A 192 8.67 7.81 -6.09
C GLU A 192 7.17 8.07 -5.92
N ILE A 193 6.33 7.06 -6.15
CA ILE A 193 4.87 7.18 -6.05
C ILE A 193 4.45 7.53 -4.61
N ILE A 194 4.99 6.83 -3.62
CA ILE A 194 4.67 7.10 -2.22
C ILE A 194 5.19 8.48 -1.78
N SER A 195 6.26 8.98 -2.38
CA SER A 195 6.72 10.35 -2.10
C SER A 195 5.78 11.42 -2.69
N ALA A 196 5.05 11.11 -3.76
CA ALA A 196 4.04 12.00 -4.35
C ALA A 196 2.71 12.01 -3.57
N LEU A 197 2.40 10.93 -2.84
CA LEU A 197 1.21 10.79 -2.01
C LEU A 197 1.39 11.50 -0.65
N ILE A 198 1.24 12.82 -0.66
CA ILE A 198 1.51 13.69 0.49
C ILE A 198 0.57 13.49 1.69
N SER A 199 -0.66 12.99 1.49
CA SER A 199 -1.62 12.79 2.59
C SER A 199 -1.67 11.36 3.13
N LEU A 200 -0.82 10.46 2.61
CA LEU A 200 -0.88 9.04 2.94
C LEU A 200 -0.44 8.77 4.37
N LYS A 201 -1.35 8.19 5.16
CA LYS A 201 -1.16 7.82 6.57
C LYS A 201 -1.01 6.30 6.72
N ASP A 202 -1.88 5.54 6.06
CA ASP A 202 -1.96 4.10 6.21
C ASP A 202 -1.60 3.40 4.90
N LEU A 203 -0.54 2.58 4.94
CA LEU A 203 -0.04 1.87 3.77
C LEU A 203 0.12 0.37 4.06
N SER A 204 -0.55 -0.46 3.26
CA SER A 204 -0.42 -1.92 3.31
C SER A 204 0.09 -2.49 1.99
N LEU A 205 1.25 -3.16 2.07
CA LEU A 205 1.97 -3.75 0.92
C LEU A 205 2.29 -5.23 1.12
N GLN A 206 1.75 -5.88 2.16
CA GLN A 206 2.02 -7.29 2.47
C GLN A 206 1.69 -8.21 1.28
N GLY A 207 2.51 -9.22 1.03
CA GLY A 207 2.27 -10.18 -0.06
C GLY A 207 2.68 -9.71 -1.46
N ASN A 208 3.47 -8.62 -1.55
CA ASN A 208 4.11 -8.19 -2.80
C ASN A 208 5.57 -8.65 -2.87
N PRO A 209 6.12 -8.93 -4.06
CA PRO A 209 7.55 -9.20 -4.27
C PRO A 209 8.49 -8.18 -3.61
N VAL A 210 8.11 -6.90 -3.62
CA VAL A 210 8.88 -5.80 -3.01
C VAL A 210 9.16 -6.02 -1.51
N THR A 211 8.32 -6.80 -0.83
CA THR A 211 8.51 -7.12 0.59
C THR A 211 9.70 -8.04 0.86
N GLN A 212 10.21 -8.72 -0.17
CA GLN A 212 11.41 -9.55 -0.11
C GLN A 212 12.69 -8.72 -0.32
N HIS A 213 12.59 -7.51 -0.86
CA HIS A 213 13.76 -6.66 -1.07
C HIS A 213 14.43 -6.30 0.25
N TYR A 214 15.76 -6.39 0.22
CA TYR A 214 16.56 -6.09 1.39
C TYR A 214 16.35 -4.63 1.82
N ARG A 215 15.87 -4.46 3.05
CA ARG A 215 15.57 -3.16 3.68
C ARG A 215 14.50 -2.32 2.99
N TYR A 216 13.53 -2.93 2.32
CA TYR A 216 12.45 -2.19 1.66
C TYR A 216 11.70 -1.27 2.64
N LYS A 217 11.43 -1.75 3.86
CA LYS A 217 10.76 -0.96 4.91
C LYS A 217 11.56 0.28 5.28
N GLU A 218 12.85 0.13 5.52
CA GLU A 218 13.71 1.25 5.89
C GLU A 218 13.81 2.29 4.77
N ASN A 219 13.89 1.84 3.52
CA ASN A 219 13.97 2.75 2.38
C ASN A 219 12.66 3.55 2.20
N LEU A 220 11.51 2.89 2.34
CA LEU A 220 10.20 3.53 2.26
C LEU A 220 9.97 4.52 3.41
N ILE A 221 10.22 4.09 4.65
CA ILE A 221 10.02 4.92 5.84
C ILE A 221 10.98 6.12 5.86
N ALA A 222 12.22 5.96 5.39
CA ALA A 222 13.18 7.07 5.37
C ALA A 222 12.87 8.12 4.29
N ASN A 223 12.15 7.75 3.23
CA ASN A 223 11.82 8.64 2.11
C ASN A 223 10.46 9.34 2.25
N ASN A 224 9.66 8.98 3.26
CA ASN A 224 8.33 9.53 3.45
C ASN A 224 8.19 10.04 4.89
N ASP A 225 7.41 11.11 5.08
CA ASP A 225 7.18 11.75 6.37
C ASP A 225 5.76 11.60 6.92
N THR A 226 4.83 11.10 6.12
CA THR A 226 3.39 11.14 6.42
C THR A 226 2.83 9.80 6.91
N ILE A 227 3.43 8.67 6.49
CA ILE A 227 2.91 7.33 6.82
C ILE A 227 3.02 7.06 8.33
N SER A 228 1.89 6.98 9.03
CA SER A 228 1.80 6.67 10.45
C SER A 228 1.58 5.18 10.69
N ASN A 229 0.84 4.48 9.83
CA ASN A 229 0.66 3.03 9.92
C ASN A 229 1.18 2.33 8.67
N PHE A 230 2.07 1.36 8.87
CA PHE A 230 2.63 0.57 7.80
C PHE A 230 2.41 -0.91 8.06
N ASN A 231 1.66 -1.57 7.18
CA ASN A 231 1.32 -3.00 7.28
C ASN A 231 0.68 -3.37 8.63
N GLY A 232 -0.19 -2.50 9.17
CA GLY A 232 -0.84 -2.68 10.46
C GLY A 232 0.05 -2.42 11.68
N LYS A 233 1.24 -1.83 11.49
CA LYS A 233 2.13 -1.41 12.58
C LYS A 233 2.28 0.10 12.59
N THR A 234 2.08 0.71 13.75
CA THR A 234 2.28 2.14 13.95
C THR A 234 3.78 2.45 13.92
N ILE A 235 4.16 3.42 13.09
CA ILE A 235 5.50 3.98 13.00
C ILE A 235 5.52 5.22 13.88
N THR A 236 6.31 5.19 14.95
CA THR A 236 6.53 6.37 15.79
C THR A 236 7.53 7.31 15.13
N ASP A 237 7.44 8.60 15.43
CA ASP A 237 8.37 9.62 14.92
C ASP A 237 9.82 9.33 15.32
N VAL A 238 10.02 8.72 16.49
CA VAL A 238 11.31 8.22 16.96
C VAL A 238 11.89 7.18 15.99
N CYS A 239 11.07 6.20 15.57
CA CYS A 239 11.48 5.20 14.58
C CYS A 239 11.82 5.83 13.24
N ARG A 240 11.06 6.85 12.80
CA ARG A 240 11.31 7.57 11.54
C ARG A 240 12.63 8.35 11.59
N CYS A 241 12.84 9.12 12.64
CA CYS A 241 14.07 9.90 12.85
C CYS A 241 15.30 8.99 12.90
N PHE A 242 15.21 7.88 13.64
CA PHE A 242 16.26 6.86 13.64
C PHE A 242 16.53 6.32 12.23
N MET A 243 15.49 6.02 11.45
CA MET A 243 15.65 5.48 10.10
C MET A 243 16.30 6.46 9.12
N LYS A 244 15.92 7.73 9.19
CA LYS A 244 16.56 8.82 8.41
C LYS A 244 18.03 8.95 8.76
N LYS A 245 18.35 9.07 10.06
CA LYS A 245 19.75 9.14 10.54
C LYS A 245 20.57 7.93 10.10
N PHE A 246 20.01 6.73 10.25
CA PHE A 246 20.66 5.49 9.84
C PHE A 246 20.92 5.42 8.33
N LYS A 247 20.00 5.93 7.50
CA LYS A 247 20.20 6.02 6.05
C LYS A 247 21.34 6.99 5.72
N ILE A 248 21.32 8.19 6.30
CA ILE A 248 22.36 9.22 6.12
C ILE A 248 23.74 8.69 6.54
N GLU A 249 23.85 8.12 7.74
CA GLU A 249 25.11 7.61 8.29
C GLU A 249 25.71 6.49 7.42
N LYS A 250 24.86 5.61 6.87
CA LYS A 250 25.30 4.58 5.93
C LYS A 250 25.81 5.17 4.61
N HIS A 251 25.16 6.21 4.07
CA HIS A 251 25.65 6.91 2.88
C HIS A 251 27.00 7.57 3.16
N LEU A 252 27.16 8.23 4.31
CA LEU A 252 28.43 8.82 4.74
C LEU A 252 29.53 7.75 4.89
N TYR A 253 29.22 6.59 5.46
CA TYR A 253 30.18 5.49 5.58
C TYR A 253 30.59 4.93 4.21
N ARG A 254 29.64 4.77 3.28
CA ARG A 254 29.94 4.33 1.90
C ARG A 254 30.82 5.34 1.17
N ASN A 255 30.53 6.63 1.29
CA ASN A 255 31.33 7.69 0.67
C ASN A 255 32.75 7.73 1.27
N LYS A 256 32.88 7.67 2.60
CA LYS A 256 34.19 7.57 3.27
C LYS A 256 34.97 6.33 2.86
N LYS A 257 34.29 5.20 2.64
CA LYS A 257 34.95 3.96 2.17
C LYS A 257 35.38 4.07 0.70
N SER A 258 34.57 4.73 -0.15
CA SER A 258 34.90 4.96 -1.55
C SER A 258 36.08 5.92 -1.69
N SER A 259 36.12 7.01 -0.91
CA SER A 259 37.24 7.96 -0.91
C SER A 259 38.52 7.38 -0.31
N ARG A 260 38.41 6.44 0.64
CA ARG A 260 39.56 5.72 1.19
C ARG A 260 40.09 4.66 0.23
N ALA A 261 39.22 4.01 -0.54
CA ALA A 261 39.64 3.06 -1.56
C ALA A 261 40.41 3.71 -2.72
N THR A 262 40.01 4.92 -3.15
CA THR A 262 40.75 5.68 -4.18
C THR A 262 42.13 6.10 -3.69
N LEU A 263 42.24 6.57 -2.44
CA LEU A 263 43.55 6.91 -1.85
C LEU A 263 44.48 5.68 -1.74
N ASP A 264 43.93 4.54 -1.31
CA ASP A 264 44.70 3.29 -1.17
C ASP A 264 45.16 2.73 -2.54
N GLU A 265 44.37 2.89 -3.61
CA GLU A 265 44.75 2.54 -4.99
C GLU A 265 45.84 3.49 -5.53
N ASP A 266 45.77 4.79 -5.27
CA ASP A 266 46.80 5.76 -5.68
C ASP A 266 48.15 5.47 -4.99
N ILE A 267 48.14 5.15 -3.69
CA ILE A 267 49.37 4.82 -2.94
C ILE A 267 49.97 3.48 -3.39
N THR A 268 49.15 2.46 -3.66
CA THR A 268 49.66 1.16 -4.16
C THR A 268 50.01 1.19 -5.65
N SER A 269 49.55 2.19 -6.41
CA SER A 269 49.94 2.41 -7.80
C SER A 269 51.32 3.09 -7.92
N SER A 270 51.63 4.03 -7.03
CA SER A 270 52.93 4.74 -6.98
C SER A 270 54.10 3.85 -6.52
N LEU A 271 53.82 2.83 -5.71
CA LEU A 271 54.77 1.76 -5.39
C LEU A 271 54.73 0.73 -6.52
N ASN A 272 55.67 0.78 -7.46
CA ASN A 272 55.83 -0.14 -8.61
C ASN A 272 56.04 -1.61 -8.18
N LEU A 273 55.04 -2.23 -7.57
CA LEU A 273 55.08 -3.58 -7.00
C LEU A 273 54.37 -4.59 -7.90
N PRO A 274 54.82 -5.86 -7.91
CA PRO A 274 54.13 -6.93 -8.63
C PRO A 274 52.66 -7.11 -8.16
N PRO A 275 51.72 -7.53 -9.03
CA PRO A 275 50.28 -7.58 -8.71
C PRO A 275 49.92 -8.47 -7.52
N ALA A 276 50.70 -9.52 -7.27
CA ALA A 276 50.53 -10.41 -6.12
C ALA A 276 50.84 -9.70 -4.79
N LEU A 277 51.89 -8.88 -4.77
CA LEU A 277 52.34 -8.12 -3.59
C LEU A 277 51.39 -6.97 -3.24
N LYS A 278 50.80 -6.32 -4.25
CA LYS A 278 49.76 -5.28 -4.04
C LYS A 278 48.55 -5.80 -3.28
N LYS A 279 48.16 -7.07 -3.48
CA LYS A 279 47.03 -7.71 -2.78
C LYS A 279 47.36 -8.16 -1.36
N SER A 280 48.63 -8.41 -1.04
CA SER A 280 49.08 -8.95 0.24
C SER A 280 49.53 -7.89 1.25
N ILE A 281 49.71 -6.63 0.85
CA ILE A 281 49.89 -5.54 1.81
C ILE A 281 48.56 -5.32 2.53
N SER A 282 48.45 -5.97 3.68
CA SER A 282 47.26 -5.95 4.52
C SER A 282 47.00 -4.54 5.06
N ARG A 283 45.70 -4.17 5.08
CA ARG A 283 45.14 -2.95 5.71
C ARG A 283 45.65 -2.65 7.13
N ALA A 284 46.26 -3.61 7.81
CA ALA A 284 46.81 -3.43 9.15
C ALA A 284 48.14 -2.66 9.15
N MET A 285 48.93 -2.73 8.08
CA MET A 285 50.27 -2.10 8.03
C MET A 285 50.22 -0.57 8.00
N PHE A 286 49.11 0.02 7.51
CA PHE A 286 48.93 1.48 7.40
C PHE A 286 47.91 2.06 8.38
N GLN A 287 47.37 1.25 9.30
CA GLN A 287 46.54 1.79 10.39
C GLN A 287 47.45 2.23 11.54
N HIS A 288 47.81 3.52 11.57
CA HIS A 288 48.23 4.14 12.82
C HIS A 288 47.09 4.03 13.84
N SER A 289 47.44 3.62 15.06
CA SER A 289 46.55 3.44 16.20
C SER A 289 45.75 4.71 16.48
N GLY A 290 44.49 4.75 16.00
CA GLY A 290 43.50 5.74 16.42
C GLY A 290 42.90 5.39 17.79
N PRO A 291 42.24 6.34 18.47
CA PRO A 291 41.86 6.20 19.87
C PRO A 291 40.90 5.02 20.05
N LYS A 292 41.22 4.15 21.02
CA LYS A 292 40.34 3.08 21.49
C LYS A 292 39.02 3.73 21.92
N LEU A 293 37.89 3.27 21.36
CA LEU A 293 36.56 3.63 21.85
C LEU A 293 36.47 3.20 23.33
N SER A 294 36.62 4.15 24.25
CA SER A 294 36.25 3.96 25.65
C SER A 294 34.73 3.93 25.73
N ILE A 295 34.17 2.73 25.90
CA ILE A 295 32.77 2.57 26.27
C ILE A 295 32.67 2.95 27.74
N THR A 296 32.50 4.24 28.04
CA THR A 296 32.09 4.69 29.37
C THR A 296 30.59 4.51 29.47
N ILE A 297 30.14 3.47 30.17
CA ILE A 297 28.73 3.32 30.54
C ILE A 297 28.50 4.30 31.71
N SER A 298 28.07 5.52 31.40
CA SER A 298 27.53 6.41 32.43
C SER A 298 26.15 5.91 32.85
N SER A 299 26.11 5.29 34.03
CA SER A 299 24.89 5.06 34.80
C SER A 299 24.37 6.39 35.33
N ALA A 300 23.54 7.07 34.54
CA ALA A 300 22.68 8.14 35.03
C ALA A 300 21.23 7.72 34.82
N ILE A 301 20.55 7.57 35.96
CA ILE A 301 19.13 7.24 36.11
C ILE A 301 18.31 8.38 35.49
N CYS A 302 17.54 8.11 34.44
CA CYS A 302 16.34 8.87 34.12
C CYS A 302 15.44 8.06 33.16
N ASP A 303 14.31 7.63 33.72
CA ASP A 303 13.01 7.31 33.13
C ASP A 303 12.87 6.33 31.95
N MET A 304 12.18 5.24 32.30
CA MET A 304 11.57 4.22 31.46
C MET A 304 10.91 4.76 30.18
N GLN A 305 11.45 4.45 28.99
CA GLN A 305 10.65 4.16 27.80
C GLN A 305 11.36 3.15 26.87
N PRO A 306 10.83 1.93 26.66
CA PRO A 306 11.54 0.89 25.93
C PRO A 306 10.98 0.69 24.51
N GLN A 307 11.35 1.48 23.50
CA GLN A 307 11.23 1.08 22.08
C GLN A 307 12.16 1.91 21.17
N ILE A 308 13.48 1.74 21.29
CA ILE A 308 14.44 2.33 20.32
C ILE A 308 14.43 1.55 18.99
N PHE A 309 14.03 0.28 19.03
CA PHE A 309 13.98 -0.58 17.85
C PHE A 309 12.55 -0.67 17.29
N PRO A 310 12.37 -0.60 15.95
CA PRO A 310 11.05 -0.79 15.35
C PRO A 310 10.44 -2.13 15.77
N ALA A 311 9.14 -2.14 16.09
CA ALA A 311 8.39 -3.31 16.57
C ALA A 311 8.35 -4.53 15.62
N TRP A 312 8.96 -4.45 14.45
CA TRP A 312 9.15 -5.56 13.50
C TRP A 312 10.59 -6.06 13.42
N LYS A 313 11.50 -5.49 14.20
CA LYS A 313 12.89 -5.93 14.38
C LYS A 313 13.12 -6.64 15.72
N THR A 314 12.12 -6.67 16.60
CA THR A 314 12.16 -7.43 17.86
C THR A 314 11.77 -8.88 17.59
N GLY A 315 12.77 -9.75 17.35
CA GLY A 315 12.58 -11.19 17.38
C GLY A 315 12.49 -11.72 18.83
N THR A 316 11.87 -12.89 19.00
CA THR A 316 11.76 -13.59 20.29
C THR A 316 13.11 -13.69 21.00
N LYS A 317 13.14 -13.26 22.26
CA LYS A 317 14.33 -13.26 23.11
C LYS A 317 14.73 -14.72 23.38
N SER A 318 15.82 -15.19 22.76
CA SER A 318 16.48 -16.43 23.18
C SER A 318 17.63 -16.08 24.12
N VAL A 319 17.53 -16.53 25.37
CA VAL A 319 18.55 -16.35 26.40
C VAL A 319 19.57 -17.48 26.29
N ARG A 320 20.84 -17.14 26.04
CA ARG A 320 21.98 -18.02 26.31
C ARG A 320 23.06 -17.25 27.06
N HIS A 321 23.42 -17.76 28.24
CA HIS A 321 24.54 -17.34 29.08
C HIS A 321 24.61 -15.84 29.40
N GLY A 322 23.59 -15.31 30.09
CA GLY A 322 23.70 -14.07 30.90
C GLY A 322 23.97 -12.75 30.15
N HIS A 323 24.22 -12.78 28.85
CA HIS A 323 24.49 -11.59 28.04
C HIS A 323 23.35 -11.29 27.08
N ILE A 324 22.66 -10.18 27.32
CA ILE A 324 21.72 -9.58 26.37
C ILE A 324 22.54 -8.88 25.30
N THR A 325 22.79 -9.56 24.19
CA THR A 325 23.26 -8.89 22.96
C THR A 325 22.07 -8.72 22.02
N PRO A 326 21.75 -7.51 21.56
CA PRO A 326 20.81 -7.34 20.46
C PRO A 326 21.49 -7.88 19.20
N ARG A 327 21.21 -9.13 18.84
CA ARG A 327 21.62 -9.66 17.53
C ARG A 327 20.86 -8.89 16.45
N PRO A 328 21.53 -8.22 15.50
CA PRO A 328 20.86 -7.80 14.28
C PRO A 328 20.49 -9.07 13.51
N PHE A 329 19.20 -9.32 13.32
CA PHE A 329 18.66 -10.46 12.57
C PHE A 329 19.13 -10.43 11.12
N TRP A 330 20.24 -11.12 10.83
CA TRP A 330 20.65 -11.54 9.50
C TRP A 330 20.97 -13.02 9.56
N SER A 331 19.94 -13.84 9.69
CA SER A 331 20.05 -15.26 9.42
C SER A 331 18.68 -15.82 9.06
N ASN A 332 18.21 -15.46 7.87
CA ASN A 332 17.40 -16.34 7.03
C ASN A 332 17.98 -16.28 5.62
N VAL A 333 19.29 -16.54 5.51
CA VAL A 333 19.84 -17.14 4.30
C VAL A 333 19.80 -18.63 4.59
N THR A 334 18.84 -19.34 4.01
CA THR A 334 18.94 -20.79 3.89
C THR A 334 20.26 -21.06 3.16
N LYS A 335 21.25 -21.61 3.87
CA LYS A 335 22.49 -22.08 3.27
C LYS A 335 22.11 -23.24 2.34
N LYS A 336 21.80 -22.95 1.07
CA LYS A 336 21.97 -23.95 0.02
C LYS A 336 23.46 -24.29 -0.02
N THR A 337 23.73 -25.57 0.12
CA THR A 337 25.03 -26.22 0.01
C THR A 337 25.79 -25.69 -1.20
N LYS A 338 27.08 -25.38 -0.98
CA LYS A 338 28.02 -24.89 -1.99
C LYS A 338 28.17 -25.93 -3.11
N GLN A 339 27.95 -25.52 -4.36
CA GLN A 339 28.69 -26.03 -5.52
C GLN A 339 29.34 -24.84 -6.26
N PRO A 340 30.48 -25.03 -6.93
CA PRO A 340 31.39 -23.95 -7.29
C PRO A 340 31.00 -23.22 -8.58
N HIS A 341 31.28 -21.91 -8.55
CA HIS A 341 31.49 -20.94 -9.62
C HIS A 341 30.96 -21.21 -11.04
N VAL A 342 29.97 -20.40 -11.45
CA VAL A 342 29.88 -19.82 -12.80
C VAL A 342 29.57 -18.32 -12.67
N VAL A 343 30.20 -17.54 -13.54
CA VAL A 343 30.37 -16.08 -13.60
C VAL A 343 29.07 -15.29 -13.37
N ARG A 344 29.09 -14.34 -12.42
CA ARG A 344 28.01 -13.37 -12.21
C ARG A 344 28.36 -12.07 -12.94
N SER A 345 27.60 -11.78 -13.98
CA SER A 345 27.64 -10.56 -14.78
C SER A 345 27.36 -9.31 -13.93
N LEU A 346 28.06 -8.24 -14.27
CA LEU A 346 27.98 -6.90 -13.69
C LEU A 346 26.56 -6.31 -13.79
N ILE A 347 25.81 -6.30 -12.70
CA ILE A 347 24.64 -5.44 -12.55
C ILE A 347 25.14 -4.08 -12.05
N LYS A 348 25.11 -3.08 -12.95
CA LYS A 348 25.45 -1.69 -12.69
C LYS A 348 24.52 -1.12 -11.62
N SER A 349 24.97 -0.99 -10.38
CA SER A 349 24.32 -0.16 -9.37
C SER A 349 24.64 1.31 -9.66
N LYS A 350 23.81 1.97 -10.47
CA LYS A 350 23.90 3.42 -10.68
C LYS A 350 23.28 4.11 -9.47
N ALA A 351 23.99 5.08 -8.89
CA ALA A 351 23.56 5.80 -7.70
C ALA A 351 22.36 6.72 -8.03
N ILE A 352 21.29 6.59 -7.24
CA ILE A 352 20.07 7.40 -7.34
C ILE A 352 20.32 8.77 -6.67
N LYS A 353 19.96 9.85 -7.37
CA LYS A 353 20.14 11.25 -6.97
C LYS A 353 19.17 11.64 -5.84
N LEU A 354 19.64 12.43 -4.87
CA LEU A 354 18.84 13.02 -3.79
C LEU A 354 18.22 14.37 -4.24
N PRO A 355 17.09 14.80 -3.66
CA PRO A 355 16.61 16.19 -3.78
C PRO A 355 17.49 17.15 -2.95
N PRO A 356 17.54 18.45 -3.32
CA PRO A 356 18.42 19.42 -2.68
C PRO A 356 17.99 19.74 -1.25
N ILE A 357 18.97 19.83 -0.35
CA ILE A 357 18.82 20.27 1.03
C ILE A 357 18.71 21.80 1.00
N THR A 358 17.57 22.37 1.37
CA THR A 358 17.47 23.81 1.65
C THR A 358 18.14 24.09 2.99
N PRO A 359 19.14 24.99 3.07
CA PRO A 359 19.72 25.40 4.34
C PRO A 359 18.69 26.24 5.11
N SER A 360 18.38 25.83 6.34
CA SER A 360 17.67 26.66 7.31
C SER A 360 18.52 27.91 7.58
N SER A 361 17.99 29.07 7.20
CA SER A 361 18.52 30.37 7.57
C SER A 361 18.42 30.54 9.09
N ASN A 362 19.57 30.65 9.74
CA ASN A 362 19.68 31.37 11.01
C ASN A 362 19.23 32.82 10.77
N ILE A 363 18.35 33.33 11.65
CA ILE A 363 18.44 34.61 12.36
C ILE A 363 17.60 34.44 13.63
#